data_AF-A0A8H4KTK5-F1
#
_entry.id   AF-A0A8H4KTK5-F1
#
_cell.length_a   1.000
_cell.length_b   1.000
_cell.length_c   1.000
_cell.angle_alpha   90.00
_cell.angle_beta   90.00
_cell.angle_gamma   90.00
#
_symmetry.space_group_name_H-M   'P 1'
#
loop_
_entity.id
_entity.type
_entity.pdbx_description
1 polymer ?
#
loop_
_entity_poly.entity_id
_entity_poly.type
_entity_poly.pdbx_seq_one_letter_code
_entity_poly.pdbx_strand_id
1 'polypeptide(L)'
;MNAIAPIYAYVLGTICAGVGLNCIRDPAAEMPRFGRVATRLQGASPLVYVKGRGEFGVGIALLALQYQDNKPAVTTMAAVIALMGISDALIVWFNSGAKMRHKALGHGCFGVIFAAWAIARAGLF
;
A
#
# COMPACT_ATOMS: atom_id res chain seq x y z
N MET A 1 -14.67 23.27 -5.04
CA MET A 1 -13.79 22.39 -4.23
C MET A 1 -13.16 21.39 -5.18
N ASN A 2 -11.86 21.49 -5.39
CA ASN A 2 -11.16 20.81 -6.49
C ASN A 2 -11.23 19.29 -6.29
N ALA A 3 -12.02 18.62 -7.13
CA ALA A 3 -12.00 17.17 -7.26
C ALA A 3 -10.65 16.78 -7.87
N ILE A 4 -9.60 16.68 -7.06
CA ILE A 4 -8.34 16.07 -7.49
C ILE A 4 -8.70 14.66 -7.94
N ALA A 5 -8.58 14.47 -9.25
CA ALA A 5 -9.48 13.67 -10.07
C ALA A 5 -9.84 12.28 -9.51
N PRO A 6 -11.11 11.83 -9.62
CA PRO A 6 -11.57 10.51 -9.15
C PRO A 6 -10.74 9.34 -9.71
N ILE A 7 -10.05 9.56 -10.84
CA ILE A 7 -9.13 8.60 -11.45
C ILE A 7 -8.01 8.14 -10.51
N TYR A 8 -7.53 8.98 -9.59
CA TYR A 8 -6.45 8.59 -8.68
C TYR A 8 -6.90 7.49 -7.71
N ALA A 9 -8.13 7.55 -7.21
CA ALA A 9 -8.67 6.50 -6.35
C ALA A 9 -8.79 5.17 -7.11
N TYR A 10 -9.22 5.21 -8.38
CA TYR A 10 -9.29 4.02 -9.21
C TYR A 10 -7.90 3.44 -9.52
N VAL A 11 -6.95 4.26 -9.92
CA VAL A 11 -5.58 3.83 -10.24
C VAL A 11 -4.89 3.25 -8.99
N LEU A 12 -4.89 4.00 -7.89
CA LEU A 12 -4.24 3.59 -6.65
C LEU A 12 -4.92 2.38 -6.01
N GLY A 13 -6.25 2.34 -6.02
CA GLY A 13 -7.01 1.18 -5.54
C GLY A 13 -6.74 -0.07 -6.36
N THR A 14 -6.64 0.06 -7.69
CA THR A 14 -6.26 -1.05 -8.59
C THR A 14 -4.84 -1.53 -8.32
N ILE A 15 -3.89 -0.63 -8.10
CA ILE A 15 -2.50 -1.00 -7.76
C ILE A 15 -2.46 -1.78 -6.44
N CYS A 16 -3.10 -1.28 -5.38
CA CYS A 16 -3.17 -1.98 -4.09
C CYS A 16 -3.83 -3.35 -4.22
N ALA A 17 -4.96 -3.43 -4.94
CA ALA A 17 -5.63 -4.69 -5.20
C ALA A 17 -4.75 -5.67 -6.00
N GLY A 18 -4.11 -5.21 -7.06
CA GLY A 18 -3.23 -6.03 -7.88
C GLY A 18 -2.04 -6.59 -7.10
N VAL A 19 -1.37 -5.75 -6.30
CA VAL A 19 -0.26 -6.21 -5.45
C VAL A 19 -0.74 -7.22 -4.41
N GLY A 20 -1.86 -6.93 -3.75
CA GLY A 20 -2.42 -7.84 -2.75
C GLY A 20 -2.78 -9.20 -3.34
N LEU A 21 -3.36 -9.22 -4.55
CA LEU A 21 -3.69 -10.43 -5.28
C LEU A 21 -2.43 -11.20 -5.71
N ASN A 22 -1.38 -10.51 -6.15
CA ASN A 22 -0.10 -11.15 -6.47
C ASN A 22 0.53 -11.81 -5.25
N CYS A 23 0.47 -11.15 -4.08
CA CYS A 23 0.94 -11.73 -2.82
C CYS A 23 0.15 -12.98 -2.40
N ILE A 24 -1.12 -13.10 -2.81
CA ILE A 24 -1.95 -14.29 -2.56
C ILE A 24 -1.65 -15.40 -3.57
N ARG A 25 -1.47 -15.05 -4.85
CA ARG A 25 -1.27 -15.99 -5.96
C ARG A 25 0.15 -16.57 -6.00
N ASP A 26 1.16 -15.70 -5.88
CA ASP A 26 2.58 -16.06 -5.94
C ASP A 26 3.38 -15.31 -4.85
N PRO A 27 3.21 -15.70 -3.58
CA PRO A 27 3.92 -15.07 -2.46
C PRO A 27 5.42 -15.29 -2.50
N ALA A 28 5.90 -16.34 -3.18
CA ALA A 28 7.33 -16.62 -3.31
C ALA A 28 7.99 -15.58 -4.22
N ALA A 29 7.33 -15.19 -5.31
CA ALA A 29 7.79 -14.11 -6.20
C ALA A 29 7.76 -12.73 -5.53
N GLU A 30 6.87 -12.50 -4.56
CA GLU A 30 6.74 -11.23 -3.84
C GLU A 30 7.67 -11.11 -2.61
N MET A 31 8.26 -12.21 -2.12
CA MET A 31 9.18 -12.17 -0.96
C MET A 31 10.36 -11.17 -1.12
N PRO A 32 11.04 -11.06 -2.28
CA PRO A 32 12.13 -10.11 -2.48
C PRO A 32 11.68 -8.65 -2.33
N ARG A 33 10.41 -8.34 -2.62
CA ARG A 33 9.82 -7.01 -2.43
C ARG A 33 9.79 -6.65 -0.94
N PHE A 34 9.50 -7.63 -0.08
CA PHE A 34 9.48 -7.50 1.37
C PHE A 34 10.82 -7.79 2.04
N GLY A 35 11.88 -7.90 1.24
CA GLY A 35 13.24 -8.09 1.74
C GLY A 35 13.52 -9.46 2.34
N ARG A 36 12.77 -10.48 1.93
CA ARG A 36 13.03 -11.88 2.27
C ARG A 36 13.33 -12.65 0.99
N VAL A 37 14.15 -13.69 1.08
CA VAL A 37 14.37 -14.60 -0.05
C VAL A 37 13.71 -15.93 0.31
N ALA A 38 12.79 -16.39 -0.54
CA ALA A 38 12.24 -17.74 -0.40
C ALA A 38 13.37 -18.74 -0.64
N THR A 39 13.76 -19.52 0.38
CA THR A 39 14.62 -20.68 0.14
C THR A 39 13.73 -21.86 -0.23
N ARG A 40 14.20 -22.75 -1.12
CA ARG A 40 13.43 -23.95 -1.53
C ARG A 40 12.94 -24.80 -0.35
N LEU A 41 13.58 -24.69 0.81
CA LEU A 41 13.29 -25.45 2.02
C LEU A 41 12.30 -24.77 2.98
N GLN A 42 12.14 -23.44 2.93
CA GLN A 42 11.29 -22.69 3.88
C GLN A 42 9.95 -22.25 3.29
N GLY A 43 9.76 -22.35 1.97
CA GLY A 43 8.54 -21.91 1.31
C GLY A 43 8.30 -20.40 1.47
N ALA A 44 7.12 -19.94 1.06
CA ALA A 44 6.76 -18.54 1.23
C ALA A 44 6.36 -18.24 2.68
N SER A 45 6.88 -17.15 3.23
CA SER A 45 6.52 -16.72 4.59
C SER A 45 5.01 -16.42 4.70
N PRO A 46 4.27 -17.00 5.68
CA PRO A 46 2.86 -16.70 5.90
C PRO A 46 2.53 -15.21 6.01
N LEU A 47 3.49 -14.40 6.47
CA LEU A 47 3.36 -12.94 6.55
C LEU A 47 3.13 -12.27 5.18
N VAL A 48 3.57 -12.87 4.07
CA VAL A 48 3.34 -12.34 2.71
C VAL A 48 1.85 -12.44 2.35
N TYR A 49 1.18 -13.55 2.70
CA TYR A 49 -0.27 -13.69 2.52
C TYR A 49 -1.06 -12.71 3.39
N VAL A 50 -0.64 -12.52 4.64
CA VAL A 50 -1.29 -11.58 5.57
C VAL A 50 -1.19 -10.16 5.03
N LYS A 51 0.00 -9.75 4.57
CA LYS A 51 0.20 -8.46 3.92
C LYS A 51 -0.62 -8.33 2.65
N GLY A 52 -0.61 -9.37 1.81
CA GLY A 52 -1.39 -9.44 0.58
C GLY A 52 -2.89 -9.22 0.79
N ARG A 53 -3.49 -9.89 1.79
CA ARG A 53 -4.90 -9.66 2.14
C ARG A 53 -5.17 -8.23 2.58
N GLY A 54 -4.26 -7.63 3.34
CA GLY A 54 -4.37 -6.24 3.78
C GLY A 54 -4.40 -5.27 2.60
N GLU A 55 -3.42 -5.36 1.71
CA GLU A 55 -3.30 -4.51 0.52
C GLU A 55 -4.47 -4.73 -0.47
N PHE A 56 -4.90 -5.99 -0.64
CA PHE A 56 -6.06 -6.31 -1.45
C PHE A 56 -7.34 -5.67 -0.90
N GLY A 57 -7.59 -5.85 0.40
CA GLY A 57 -8.78 -5.32 1.07
C GLY A 57 -8.88 -3.81 0.99
N VAL A 58 -7.79 -3.08 1.28
CA VAL A 58 -7.80 -1.61 1.19
C VAL A 58 -7.93 -1.10 -0.25
N GLY A 59 -7.36 -1.83 -1.22
CA GLY A 59 -7.53 -1.52 -2.65
C GLY A 59 -8.98 -1.66 -3.10
N ILE A 60 -9.62 -2.78 -2.80
CA ILE A 60 -11.04 -3.01 -3.10
C ILE A 60 -11.93 -2.00 -2.38
N ALA A 61 -11.66 -1.71 -1.11
CA ALA A 61 -12.42 -0.71 -0.36
C ALA A 61 -12.32 0.68 -1.00
N LEU A 62 -11.12 1.11 -1.40
CA LEU A 62 -10.92 2.39 -2.07
C LEU A 62 -11.68 2.48 -3.40
N LEU A 63 -11.65 1.40 -4.20
CA LEU A 63 -12.42 1.31 -5.45
C LEU A 63 -13.92 1.40 -5.21
N ALA A 64 -14.45 0.62 -4.26
CA ALA A 64 -15.87 0.58 -3.95
C ALA A 64 -16.37 1.93 -3.41
N LEU A 65 -15.62 2.57 -2.50
CA LEU A 65 -15.99 3.87 -1.93
C LEU A 65 -15.94 4.99 -2.98
N GLN A 66 -14.99 4.93 -3.91
CA GLN A 66 -14.95 5.86 -5.04
C GLN A 66 -16.13 5.62 -6.01
N TYR A 67 -16.47 4.37 -6.28
CA TYR A 67 -17.64 4.01 -7.10
C TYR A 67 -18.96 4.50 -6.49
N GLN A 68 -19.06 4.50 -5.17
CA GLN A 68 -20.21 5.02 -4.42
C GLN A 68 -20.23 6.57 -4.30
N ASP A 69 -19.27 7.27 -4.91
CA ASP A 69 -19.02 8.71 -4.73
C ASP A 69 -18.92 9.16 -3.26
N ASN A 70 -18.47 8.26 -2.36
CA ASN A 70 -18.30 8.55 -0.94
C ASN A 70 -16.99 9.30 -0.70
N LYS A 71 -16.97 10.58 -1.05
CA LYS A 71 -15.78 11.44 -1.01
C LYS A 71 -15.09 11.49 0.36
N PRO A 72 -15.81 11.63 1.49
CA PRO A 72 -15.18 11.62 2.81
C PRO A 72 -14.47 10.29 3.10
N ALA A 73 -15.13 9.16 2.82
CA ALA A 73 -14.54 7.84 3.08
C ALA A 73 -13.31 7.58 2.21
N VAL A 74 -13.31 8.00 0.94
CA VAL A 74 -12.11 7.91 0.07
C VAL A 74 -10.95 8.72 0.64
N THR A 75 -11.22 9.92 1.17
CA THR A 75 -10.18 10.75 1.80
C THR A 75 -9.64 10.11 3.08
N THR A 76 -10.51 9.54 3.92
CA THR A 76 -10.10 8.77 5.10
C THR A 76 -9.25 7.57 4.72
N MET A 77 -9.68 6.79 3.72
CA MET A 77 -8.92 5.63 3.24
C MET A 77 -7.55 6.03 2.69
N ALA A 78 -7.48 7.15 1.95
CA ALA A 78 -6.20 7.67 1.46
C ALA A 78 -5.24 7.97 2.62
N ALA A 79 -5.73 8.59 3.70
CA ALA A 79 -4.93 8.85 4.90
C ALA A 79 -4.52 7.55 5.63
N VAL A 80 -5.42 6.57 5.73
CA VAL A 80 -5.10 5.26 6.34
C VAL A 80 -4.02 4.53 5.54
N ILE A 81 -4.13 4.49 4.21
CA ILE A 81 -3.14 3.85 3.34
C ILE A 81 -1.80 4.60 3.41
N ALA A 82 -1.82 5.93 3.51
CA ALA A 82 -0.62 6.73 3.75
C ALA A 82 0.11 6.30 5.02
N LEU A 83 -0.63 6.18 6.13
CA LEU A 83 -0.08 5.74 7.42
C LEU A 83 0.49 4.33 7.31
N MET A 84 -0.21 3.40 6.66
CA MET A 84 0.30 2.04 6.42
C MET A 84 1.65 2.05 5.69
N GLY A 85 1.76 2.83 4.60
CA GLY A 85 3.01 2.94 3.82
C GLY A 85 4.16 3.57 4.62
N ILE A 86 3.87 4.59 5.42
CA ILE A 86 4.87 5.21 6.32
C ILE A 86 5.28 4.22 7.42
N SER A 87 4.33 3.51 8.03
CA SER A 87 4.63 2.49 9.04
C SER A 87 5.50 1.36 8.47
N ASP A 88 5.19 0.86 7.28
CA ASP A 88 6.04 -0.11 6.57
C ASP A 88 7.47 0.42 6.37
N ALA A 89 7.61 1.68 5.94
CA ALA A 89 8.90 2.32 5.74
C ALA A 89 9.71 2.40 7.04
N LEU A 90 9.07 2.84 8.14
CA LEU A 90 9.71 2.93 9.46
C LEU A 90 10.13 1.55 9.97
N ILE A 91 9.25 0.54 9.86
CA ILE A 91 9.56 -0.83 10.26
C ILE A 91 10.80 -1.34 9.51
N VAL A 92 10.84 -1.17 8.18
CA VAL A 92 11.98 -1.61 7.36
C VAL A 92 13.26 -0.84 7.72
N TRP A 93 13.15 0.48 7.92
CA TRP A 93 14.29 1.34 8.24
C TRP A 93 15.00 0.95 9.54
N PHE A 94 14.20 0.65 10.57
CA PHE A 94 14.70 0.31 11.91
C PHE A 94 15.05 -1.18 12.09
N ASN A 95 14.41 -2.10 11.35
CA ASN A 95 14.53 -3.54 11.63
C ASN A 95 15.22 -4.38 10.54
N SER A 96 15.50 -3.86 9.35
CA SER A 96 15.98 -4.68 8.22
C SER A 96 17.48 -4.59 7.92
N GLY A 97 18.24 -3.84 8.70
CA GLY A 97 19.69 -3.63 8.50
C GLY A 97 20.03 -2.73 7.30
N ALA A 98 21.28 -2.27 7.22
CA ALA A 98 21.69 -1.23 6.26
C ALA A 98 21.44 -1.60 4.79
N LYS A 99 21.63 -2.88 4.42
CA LYS A 99 21.43 -3.37 3.04
C LYS A 99 19.99 -3.25 2.55
N MET A 100 19.01 -3.23 3.45
CA MET A 100 17.58 -3.24 3.11
C MET A 100 16.91 -1.87 3.26
N ARG A 101 17.61 -0.85 3.77
CA ARG A 101 17.06 0.51 3.96
C ARG A 101 16.58 1.17 2.67
N HIS A 102 17.17 0.81 1.52
CA HIS A 102 16.69 1.31 0.22
C HIS A 102 15.24 0.86 -0.09
N LYS A 103 14.77 -0.27 0.47
CA LYS A 103 13.37 -0.71 0.34
C LYS A 103 12.42 0.13 1.20
N ALA A 104 12.88 0.63 2.35
CA ALA A 104 12.11 1.57 3.16
C ALA A 104 11.78 2.85 2.39
N LEU A 105 12.69 3.33 1.54
CA LEU A 105 12.43 4.48 0.67
C LEU A 105 11.27 4.21 -0.29
N GLY A 106 11.20 3.02 -0.88
CA GLY A 106 10.08 2.64 -1.75
C GLY A 106 8.73 2.64 -1.04
N HIS A 107 8.65 2.05 0.16
CA HIS A 107 7.44 2.09 0.99
C HIS A 107 7.10 3.52 1.44
N GLY A 108 8.10 4.30 1.81
CA GLY A 108 7.95 5.67 2.28
C GLY A 108 7.44 6.60 1.18
N CYS A 109 7.99 6.50 -0.03
CA CYS A 109 7.48 7.26 -1.18
C CYS A 109 6.01 6.97 -1.46
N PHE A 110 5.60 5.69 -1.40
CA PHE A 110 4.20 5.32 -1.58
C PHE A 110 3.29 5.93 -0.50
N GLY A 111 3.71 5.86 0.77
CA GLY A 111 3.00 6.48 1.88
C GLY A 111 2.88 8.01 1.75
N VAL A 112 3.95 8.69 1.35
CA VAL A 112 3.98 10.15 1.15
C VAL A 112 3.09 10.58 -0.01
N ILE A 113 3.04 9.84 -1.12
CA ILE A 113 2.13 10.13 -2.23
C ILE A 113 0.68 10.09 -1.76
N PHE A 114 0.30 9.05 -1.00
CA PHE A 114 -1.04 8.95 -0.44
C PHE A 114 -1.33 10.05 0.59
N ALA A 115 -0.35 10.42 1.43
CA ALA A 115 -0.50 11.52 2.39
C ALA A 115 -0.76 12.84 1.67
N ALA A 116 0.07 13.18 0.68
CA ALA A 116 -0.07 14.39 -0.11
C ALA A 116 -1.44 14.43 -0.82
N TRP A 117 -1.87 13.31 -1.40
CA TRP A 117 -3.18 13.19 -2.03
C TRP A 117 -4.33 13.35 -1.02
N ALA A 118 -4.24 12.73 0.17
CA ALA A 118 -5.25 12.85 1.22
C ALA A 118 -5.37 14.30 1.73
N ILE A 119 -4.25 14.98 1.97
CA ILE A 119 -4.22 16.37 2.46
C ILE A 119 -4.81 17.31 1.41
N ALA A 120 -4.44 17.14 0.14
CA ALA A 120 -4.98 17.94 -0.95
C ALA A 120 -6.50 17.70 -1.15
N ARG A 121 -6.98 16.47 -0.97
CA ARG A 121 -8.42 16.15 -0.97
C ARG A 121 -9.19 16.73 0.21
N ALA A 122 -8.52 16.90 1.36
CA ALA A 122 -9.11 17.49 2.55
C ALA A 122 -9.26 19.02 2.45
N GLY A 123 -8.74 19.65 1.39
CA GLY A 123 -8.78 21.10 1.22
C GLY A 123 -7.85 21.85 2.17
N LEU A 124 -6.80 21.19 2.65
CA LEU A 124 -5.77 21.77 3.51
C LEU A 124 -4.66 22.50 2.72
N PHE A 125 -4.78 22.52 1.39
CA PHE A 125 -3.96 23.28 0.43
C PHE A 125 -4.81 23.73 -0.76
#